data_AF-A0A0T6AS64-F1
#
_entry.id   AF-A0A0T6AS64-F1
#
_cell.length_a   1.000
_cell.length_b   1.000
_cell.length_c   1.000
_cell.angle_alpha   90.00
_cell.angle_beta   90.00
_cell.angle_gamma   90.00
#
_symmetry.space_group_name_H-M   'P 1'
#
loop_
_entity.id
_entity.type
_entity.pdbx_description
1 polymer ?
#
loop_
_entity_poly.entity_id
_entity_poly.type
_entity_poly.pdbx_seq_one_letter_code
_entity_poly.pdbx_strand_id
1 'polypeptide(L)'
;MGTRFVASAEAFVHSEYKQRVVQSTAEDTVYSADLFDIWWPDAPHRALRNRLVEEWEAAGRPPSGQRPGEGIAIGTITGYDGATIEIPRYASFMTTPAFKGDVEYAPLWAGESVGLVNDVRPAGEIVRDIVREAEEVRDSSGGDHLAEGVGFEPTDPLLEGQSLSRRLP
;
A
#
# COMPACT_ATOMS: atom_id res chain seq x y z
N MET A 1 -4.75 -3.73 3.29
CA MET A 1 -3.71 -3.15 4.18
C MET A 1 -2.35 -3.37 3.54
N GLY A 2 -1.53 -2.32 3.43
CA GLY A 2 -0.16 -2.41 2.90
C GLY A 2 0.78 -1.47 3.65
N THR A 3 0.51 -0.16 3.56
CA THR A 3 1.30 0.90 4.22
C THR A 3 1.55 0.68 5.71
N ARG A 4 0.56 0.21 6.47
CA ARG A 4 0.71 -0.12 7.90
C ARG A 4 1.81 -1.16 8.18
N PHE A 5 2.02 -2.11 7.27
CA PHE A 5 3.06 -3.14 7.40
C PHE A 5 4.43 -2.71 6.87
N VAL A 6 4.51 -1.65 6.06
CA VAL A 6 5.81 -1.02 5.73
C VAL A 6 6.48 -0.52 7.00
N ALA A 7 5.72 0.09 7.91
CA ALA A 7 6.15 0.50 9.24
C ALA A 7 6.06 -0.65 10.27
N SER A 8 6.58 -1.83 9.90
CA SER A 8 6.80 -2.95 10.84
C SER A 8 8.28 -3.20 11.08
N ALA A 9 8.64 -3.83 12.20
CA ALA A 9 10.04 -4.17 12.50
C ALA A 9 10.61 -5.14 11.43
N GLU A 10 9.78 -6.08 10.99
CA GLU A 10 10.12 -7.19 10.09
C GLU A 10 10.21 -6.77 8.62
N ALA A 11 9.57 -5.67 8.21
CA ALA A 11 9.61 -5.20 6.83
C ALA A 11 11.05 -4.91 6.38
N PHE A 12 11.48 -5.56 5.30
CA PHE A 12 12.82 -5.38 4.72
C PHE A 12 12.86 -4.17 3.77
N VAL A 13 12.60 -3.00 4.33
CA VAL A 13 12.66 -1.71 3.64
C VAL A 13 13.66 -0.80 4.34
N HIS A 14 14.20 0.18 3.62
CA HIS A 14 15.13 1.17 4.16
C HIS A 14 14.54 1.85 5.41
N SER A 15 15.37 2.08 6.44
CA SER A 15 14.91 2.63 7.72
C SER A 15 14.27 4.02 7.55
N GLU A 16 14.85 4.85 6.70
CA GLU A 16 14.31 6.17 6.35
C GLU A 16 12.93 6.07 5.70
N TYR A 17 12.68 5.06 4.87
CA TYR A 17 11.36 4.84 4.27
C TYR A 17 10.31 4.52 5.36
N LYS A 18 10.66 3.68 6.36
CA LYS A 18 9.77 3.45 7.52
C LYS A 18 9.46 4.75 8.27
N GLN A 19 10.48 5.58 8.50
CA GLN A 19 10.32 6.87 9.20
C GLN A 19 9.46 7.84 8.39
N ARG A 20 9.68 7.94 7.08
CA ARG A 20 8.86 8.78 6.19
C ARG A 20 7.40 8.34 6.21
N VAL A 21 7.12 7.04 6.22
CA VAL A 21 5.75 6.51 6.41
C VAL A 21 5.14 6.98 7.75
N VAL A 22 5.89 6.91 8.84
CA VAL A 22 5.40 7.33 10.17
C VAL A 22 5.17 8.84 10.27
N GLN A 23 5.93 9.63 9.53
CA GLN A 23 5.91 11.09 9.58
C GLN A 23 4.92 11.72 8.58
N SER A 24 4.27 10.93 7.74
CA SER A 24 3.47 11.42 6.61
C SER A 24 1.97 11.36 6.89
N THR A 25 1.26 12.29 6.27
CA THR A 25 -0.20 12.37 6.21
C THR A 25 -0.72 11.90 4.85
N ALA A 26 -2.04 11.79 4.68
CA ALA A 26 -2.62 11.36 3.40
C ALA A 26 -2.27 12.33 2.26
N GLU A 27 -2.18 13.62 2.57
CA GLU A 27 -1.81 14.73 1.70
C GLU A 27 -0.36 14.65 1.21
N ASP A 28 0.49 13.95 1.96
CA ASP A 28 1.89 13.70 1.59
C ASP A 28 2.04 12.54 0.60
N THR A 29 0.95 12.10 -0.04
CA THR A 29 0.98 11.10 -1.11
C THR A 29 0.64 11.71 -2.46
N VAL A 30 1.22 11.17 -3.53
CA VAL A 30 0.90 11.53 -4.92
C VAL A 30 0.57 10.27 -5.71
N TYR A 31 -0.54 10.32 -6.44
CA TYR A 31 -0.86 9.32 -7.46
C TYR A 31 -0.30 9.81 -8.80
N SER A 32 0.44 8.95 -9.50
CA SER A 32 0.94 9.22 -10.84
C SER A 32 0.80 7.98 -11.73
N ALA A 33 0.53 8.20 -13.01
CA ALA A 33 0.44 7.13 -14.00
C ALA A 33 1.83 6.66 -14.48
N ASP A 34 2.83 7.55 -14.44
CA ASP A 34 4.07 7.41 -15.20
C ASP A 34 5.31 7.97 -14.47
N LEU A 35 5.22 8.34 -13.18
CA LEU A 35 6.35 9.00 -12.50
C LEU A 35 7.53 8.06 -12.26
N PHE A 36 7.30 6.88 -11.71
CA PHE A 36 8.29 5.83 -11.47
C PHE A 36 8.00 4.62 -12.37
N ASP A 37 8.28 4.75 -13.66
CA ASP A 37 7.91 3.78 -14.71
C ASP A 37 9.13 3.11 -15.37
N ILE A 38 10.36 3.55 -15.06
CA ILE A 38 11.55 2.90 -15.61
C ILE A 38 11.61 1.48 -15.04
N TRP A 39 11.78 0.51 -15.94
CA TRP A 39 11.68 -0.94 -15.71
C TRP A 39 10.28 -1.49 -15.47
N TRP A 40 9.27 -0.64 -15.31
CA TRP A 40 7.87 -1.07 -15.21
C TRP A 40 6.93 -0.04 -15.86
N PRO A 41 6.89 0.03 -17.21
CA PRO A 41 6.02 0.95 -17.92
C PRO A 41 4.54 0.62 -17.71
N ASP A 42 3.68 1.62 -17.91
CA ASP A 42 2.21 1.50 -17.82
C ASP A 42 1.71 1.00 -16.45
N ALA A 43 2.44 1.33 -15.37
CA ALA A 43 2.14 0.91 -14.00
C ALA A 43 1.89 2.11 -13.07
N PRO A 44 0.64 2.62 -13.01
CA PRO A 44 0.28 3.69 -12.11
C PRO A 44 0.52 3.32 -10.64
N HIS A 45 1.03 4.28 -9.88
CA HIS A 45 1.44 4.06 -8.49
C HIS A 45 1.07 5.26 -7.62
N ARG A 46 1.03 4.99 -6.32
CA ARG A 46 0.97 6.03 -5.29
C ARG A 46 2.19 5.95 -4.40
N ALA A 47 2.88 7.08 -4.26
CA ALA A 47 4.09 7.20 -3.46
C ALA A 47 3.99 8.40 -2.52
N LEU A 48 4.83 8.41 -1.49
CA LEU A 48 5.08 9.60 -0.69
C LEU A 48 5.73 10.69 -1.55
N ARG A 49 5.40 11.94 -1.23
CA ARG A 49 6.03 13.13 -1.79
C ARG A 49 7.46 13.24 -1.26
N ASN A 50 8.39 13.44 -2.17
CA ASN A 50 9.82 13.63 -1.92
C ASN A 50 10.40 14.60 -2.94
N ARG A 51 11.70 14.91 -2.83
CA ARG A 51 12.38 15.84 -3.72
C ARG A 51 12.19 15.51 -5.21
N LEU A 52 12.21 14.22 -5.59
CA LEU A 52 11.96 13.83 -6.98
C LEU A 52 10.58 14.27 -7.47
N VAL A 53 9.53 14.06 -6.65
CA VAL A 53 8.17 14.49 -6.97
C VAL A 53 8.12 16.01 -7.11
N GLU A 54 8.72 16.75 -6.17
CA GLU A 54 8.74 18.22 -6.17
C GLU A 54 9.43 18.77 -7.42
N GLU A 55 10.60 18.23 -7.79
CA GLU A 55 11.33 18.65 -8.98
C GLU A 55 10.59 18.32 -10.28
N TRP A 56 9.95 17.14 -10.34
CA TRP A 56 9.13 16.75 -11.50
C TRP A 56 7.91 17.65 -11.66
N GLU A 57 7.22 17.99 -10.56
CA GLU A 57 6.09 18.92 -10.57
C GLU A 57 6.53 20.35 -10.94
N ALA A 58 7.65 20.82 -10.40
CA ALA A 58 8.22 22.13 -10.73
C ALA A 58 8.61 22.24 -12.22
N ALA A 59 9.00 21.13 -12.84
CA ALA A 59 9.26 21.04 -14.27
C ALA A 59 7.99 20.96 -15.14
N GLY A 60 6.79 21.00 -14.53
CA GLY A 60 5.51 20.94 -15.25
C GLY A 60 5.04 19.53 -15.57
N ARG A 61 5.50 18.51 -14.82
CA ARG A 61 5.14 17.10 -14.99
C ARG A 61 5.40 16.57 -16.42
N PRO A 62 6.62 16.72 -16.96
CA PRO A 62 6.95 16.17 -18.27
C PRO A 62 6.77 14.64 -18.30
N PRO A 63 6.39 14.07 -19.46
CA PRO A 63 6.22 12.64 -19.61
C PRO A 63 7.56 11.89 -19.57
N SER A 64 7.48 10.57 -19.45
CA SER A 64 8.62 9.65 -19.58
C SER A 64 9.47 9.96 -20.83
N GLY A 65 10.79 9.95 -20.68
CA GLY A 65 11.77 10.39 -21.66
C GLY A 65 12.12 11.89 -21.64
N GLN A 66 11.38 12.71 -20.88
CA GLN A 66 11.59 14.16 -20.78
C GLN A 66 11.72 14.65 -19.32
N ARG A 67 11.80 13.73 -18.35
CA ARG A 67 11.80 14.13 -16.93
C ARG A 67 13.18 14.64 -16.48
N PRO A 68 13.22 15.57 -15.51
CA PRO A 68 14.47 16.11 -14.99
C PRO A 68 15.42 15.01 -14.46
N GLY A 69 16.59 14.89 -15.07
CA GLY A 69 17.60 13.92 -14.65
C GLY A 69 17.21 12.45 -14.87
N GLU A 70 16.27 12.19 -15.75
CA GLU A 70 15.85 10.83 -16.09
C GLU A 70 17.02 9.95 -16.54
N GLY A 71 17.08 8.71 -16.03
CA GLY A 71 18.17 7.78 -16.36
C GLY A 71 19.49 8.03 -15.62
N ILE A 72 19.66 9.18 -14.94
CA ILE A 72 20.84 9.44 -14.11
C ILE A 72 20.81 8.53 -12.89
N ALA A 73 21.91 7.87 -12.56
CA ALA A 73 22.00 7.00 -11.40
C ALA A 73 21.77 7.77 -10.08
N ILE A 74 20.86 7.27 -9.24
CA ILE A 74 20.56 7.80 -7.90
C ILE A 74 21.20 6.97 -6.77
N GLY A 75 21.80 5.85 -7.13
CA GLY A 75 22.43 4.92 -6.21
C GLY A 75 22.61 3.54 -6.82
N THR A 76 22.92 2.57 -5.97
CA THR A 76 23.15 1.18 -6.39
C THR A 76 22.44 0.19 -5.46
N ILE A 77 22.14 -1.00 -5.98
CA ILE A 77 21.72 -2.16 -5.20
C ILE A 77 22.71 -3.30 -5.46
N THR A 78 23.18 -3.95 -4.39
CA THR A 78 23.92 -5.21 -4.51
C THR A 78 22.93 -6.37 -4.57
N GLY A 79 22.93 -7.10 -5.69
CA GLY A 79 22.15 -8.31 -5.89
C GLY A 79 22.66 -9.49 -5.07
N TYR A 80 21.86 -10.56 -5.00
CA TYR A 80 22.22 -11.78 -4.26
C TYR A 80 23.43 -12.52 -4.84
N ASP A 81 23.72 -12.31 -6.13
CA ASP A 81 24.89 -12.81 -6.85
C ASP A 81 26.15 -11.95 -6.65
N GLY A 82 26.05 -10.87 -5.86
CA GLY A 82 27.13 -9.91 -5.62
C GLY A 82 27.28 -8.87 -6.72
N ALA A 83 26.47 -8.92 -7.79
CA ALA A 83 26.50 -7.90 -8.83
C ALA A 83 25.96 -6.57 -8.30
N THR A 84 26.57 -5.47 -8.71
CA THR A 84 26.08 -4.12 -8.39
C THR A 84 25.25 -3.61 -9.55
N ILE A 85 24.01 -3.22 -9.27
CA ILE A 85 23.07 -2.66 -10.24
C ILE A 85 22.95 -1.17 -9.94
N GLU A 86 23.24 -0.31 -10.93
CA GLU A 86 22.94 1.11 -10.84
C GLU A 86 21.44 1.35 -10.97
N ILE A 87 20.89 2.17 -10.09
CA ILE A 87 19.48 2.50 -10.05
C ILE A 87 19.30 3.86 -10.74
N PRO A 88 18.67 3.93 -11.92
CA PRO A 88 18.38 5.19 -12.56
C PRO A 88 17.25 5.93 -11.83
N ARG A 89 17.30 7.26 -11.84
CA ARG A 89 16.22 8.12 -11.40
C ARG A 89 14.94 7.78 -12.16
N TYR A 90 13.82 7.73 -11.45
CA TYR A 90 12.50 7.26 -11.94
C TYR A 90 12.38 5.73 -12.16
N ALA A 91 13.34 4.93 -11.71
CA ALA A 91 13.19 3.48 -11.61
C ALA A 91 12.07 3.07 -10.66
N SER A 92 11.28 2.08 -11.09
CA SER A 92 10.43 1.31 -10.21
C SER A 92 11.23 0.18 -9.59
N PHE A 93 11.57 0.32 -8.30
CA PHE A 93 12.27 -0.69 -7.52
C PHE A 93 11.80 -0.67 -6.06
N MET A 94 12.17 -1.69 -5.29
CA MET A 94 11.93 -1.70 -3.84
C MET A 94 13.09 -1.03 -3.12
N THR A 95 12.81 0.04 -2.38
CA THR A 95 13.79 0.78 -1.56
C THR A 95 14.17 -0.03 -0.30
N THR A 96 14.92 -1.12 -0.52
CA THR A 96 15.41 -2.02 0.53
C THR A 96 16.67 -1.46 1.21
N PRO A 97 17.10 -2.02 2.36
CA PRO A 97 18.39 -1.66 2.97
C PRO A 97 19.64 -1.91 2.11
N ALA A 98 19.52 -2.75 1.06
CA ALA A 98 20.59 -3.00 0.10
C ALA A 98 20.80 -1.82 -0.86
N PHE A 99 19.83 -0.91 -1.00
CA PHE A 99 19.99 0.32 -1.76
C PHE A 99 20.97 1.27 -1.05
N LYS A 100 21.98 1.72 -1.79
CA LYS A 100 22.99 2.70 -1.39
C LYS A 100 22.89 3.89 -2.34
N GLY A 101 22.17 4.92 -1.92
CA GLY A 101 21.88 6.08 -2.75
C GLY A 101 21.05 7.12 -2.01
N ASP A 102 20.57 8.11 -2.76
CA ASP A 102 19.71 9.15 -2.22
C ASP A 102 18.23 8.69 -2.24
N VAL A 103 17.68 8.47 -1.05
CA VAL A 103 16.30 8.00 -0.82
C VAL A 103 15.26 9.03 -1.27
N GLU A 104 15.63 10.31 -1.34
CA GLU A 104 14.74 11.38 -1.81
C GLU A 104 14.48 11.34 -3.32
N TYR A 105 15.19 10.47 -4.05
CA TYR A 105 14.91 10.13 -5.44
C TYR A 105 14.41 8.70 -5.65
N ALA A 106 14.24 7.93 -4.58
CA ALA A 106 13.71 6.58 -4.63
C ALA A 106 12.17 6.57 -4.55
N PRO A 107 11.49 5.55 -5.08
CA PRO A 107 10.07 5.37 -4.86
C PRO A 107 9.79 4.95 -3.41
N LEU A 108 8.90 5.70 -2.75
CA LEU A 108 8.44 5.43 -1.39
C LEU A 108 6.94 5.11 -1.42
N TRP A 109 6.57 3.91 -1.86
CA TRP A 109 5.18 3.51 -2.06
C TRP A 109 4.30 3.63 -0.80
N ALA A 110 3.21 4.37 -0.87
CA ALA A 110 2.30 4.50 0.26
C ALA A 110 0.89 4.86 -0.23
N GLY A 111 -0.12 4.27 0.41
CA GLY A 111 -1.51 4.67 0.29
C GLY A 111 -1.84 5.83 1.23
N GLU A 112 -3.01 6.43 1.04
CA GLU A 112 -3.54 7.50 1.91
C GLU A 112 -3.76 7.04 3.36
N SER A 113 -3.85 5.72 3.61
CA SER A 113 -3.86 5.18 4.98
C SER A 113 -2.57 5.44 5.75
N VAL A 114 -1.55 6.06 5.13
CA VAL A 114 -0.32 6.50 5.81
C VAL A 114 -0.62 7.41 7.01
N GLY A 115 -1.65 8.26 6.93
CA GLY A 115 -2.03 9.16 8.04
C GLY A 115 -2.53 8.45 9.30
N LEU A 116 -2.74 7.12 9.25
CA LEU A 116 -3.10 6.28 10.41
C LEU A 116 -1.89 5.50 10.96
N VAL A 117 -0.70 5.70 10.41
CA VAL A 117 0.53 4.96 10.76
C VAL A 117 1.44 5.86 11.57
N ASN A 118 1.45 5.70 12.90
CA ASN A 118 2.14 6.63 13.81
C ASN A 118 3.40 6.05 14.47
N ASP A 119 3.76 4.81 14.15
CA ASP A 119 4.86 4.11 14.80
C ASP A 119 5.44 2.97 13.94
N VAL A 120 6.63 2.51 14.30
CA VAL A 120 7.19 1.25 13.81
C VAL A 120 7.08 0.20 14.91
N ARG A 121 6.34 -0.89 14.67
CA ARG A 121 6.07 -1.94 15.66
C ARG A 121 6.19 -3.35 15.09
N PRO A 122 6.35 -4.39 15.90
CA PRO A 122 6.29 -5.76 15.42
C PRO A 122 4.97 -6.03 14.68
N ALA A 123 5.03 -6.70 13.53
CA ALA A 123 3.87 -7.03 12.71
C ALA A 123 2.83 -7.83 13.51
N GLY A 124 3.29 -8.69 14.42
CA GLY A 124 2.41 -9.44 15.32
C GLY A 124 1.60 -8.55 16.27
N GLU A 125 2.14 -7.43 16.74
CA GLU A 125 1.39 -6.46 17.55
C GLU A 125 0.38 -5.69 16.72
N ILE A 126 0.77 -5.27 15.51
CA ILE A 126 -0.14 -4.61 14.56
C ILE A 126 -1.38 -5.47 14.31
N VAL A 127 -1.21 -6.77 14.05
CA VAL A 127 -2.34 -7.69 13.83
C VAL A 127 -3.23 -7.82 15.06
N ARG A 128 -2.64 -7.95 16.26
CA ARG A 128 -3.41 -8.07 17.51
C ARG A 128 -4.24 -6.84 17.78
N ASP A 129 -3.69 -5.65 17.56
CA ASP A 129 -4.42 -4.39 17.72
C ASP A 129 -5.59 -4.30 16.75
N ILE A 130 -5.38 -4.62 15.47
CA ILE A 130 -6.45 -4.62 14.47
C ILE A 130 -7.61 -5.53 14.88
N VAL A 131 -7.30 -6.75 15.36
CA VAL A 131 -8.33 -7.69 15.81
C VAL A 131 -9.07 -7.15 17.03
N ARG A 132 -8.33 -6.69 18.05
CA ARG A 132 -8.91 -6.11 19.27
C ARG A 132 -9.82 -4.93 18.96
N GLU A 133 -9.33 -3.95 18.19
CA GLU A 133 -10.09 -2.75 17.83
C GLU A 133 -11.35 -3.09 17.02
N ALA A 134 -11.28 -4.09 16.13
CA ALA A 134 -12.45 -4.56 15.39
C ALA A 134 -13.50 -5.20 16.32
N GLU A 135 -13.07 -5.97 17.33
CA GLU A 135 -13.98 -6.54 18.35
C GLU A 135 -14.62 -5.43 19.21
N GLU A 136 -13.85 -4.44 19.64
CA GLU A 136 -14.35 -3.28 20.38
C GLU A 136 -15.40 -2.49 19.57
N VAL A 137 -15.18 -2.28 18.27
CA VAL A 137 -16.16 -1.64 17.39
C VAL A 137 -17.41 -2.50 17.22
N ARG A 138 -17.26 -3.81 17.04
CA ARG A 138 -18.40 -4.74 16.93
C ARG A 138 -19.26 -4.69 18.20
N ASP A 139 -18.64 -4.74 19.36
CA ASP A 139 -19.33 -4.84 20.64
C ASP A 139 -19.95 -3.50 21.07
N SER A 140 -19.32 -2.37 20.72
CA SER A 140 -19.87 -1.02 20.94
C SER A 140 -21.01 -0.66 19.96
N SER A 141 -20.98 -1.19 18.74
CA SER A 141 -22.03 -0.98 17.73
C SER A 141 -23.25 -1.89 17.93
N GLY A 142 -23.12 -2.96 18.72
CA GLY A 142 -24.21 -3.88 19.06
C GLY A 142 -25.28 -3.31 20.00
N GLY A 143 -25.05 -2.12 20.57
CA GLY A 143 -25.98 -1.46 21.50
C GLY A 143 -27.05 -0.57 20.86
N ASP A 144 -26.81 -0.01 19.67
CA ASP A 144 -27.66 1.05 19.08
C ASP A 144 -28.36 0.68 17.75
N HIS A 145 -28.08 -0.50 17.19
CA HIS A 145 -28.62 -0.89 15.86
C HIS A 145 -29.44 -2.19 15.83
N LEU A 146 -29.70 -2.83 16.97
CA LEU A 146 -30.58 -4.02 17.04
C LEU A 146 -32.04 -3.70 17.37
N ALA A 147 -32.44 -2.43 17.41
CA ALA A 147 -33.84 -2.03 17.65
C ALA A 147 -34.72 -2.01 16.39
N GLU A 148 -34.17 -2.15 15.17
CA GLU A 148 -34.97 -2.32 13.96
C GLU A 148 -34.60 -3.63 13.26
N GLY A 149 -35.34 -4.68 13.63
CA GLY A 149 -35.17 -6.01 13.08
C GLY A 149 -35.51 -6.09 11.59
N VAL A 150 -34.54 -6.53 10.80
CA VAL A 150 -34.79 -7.39 9.65
C VAL A 150 -34.30 -8.77 10.04
N GLY A 151 -35.25 -9.62 10.44
CA GLY A 151 -34.98 -11.02 10.78
C GLY A 151 -34.37 -11.73 9.59
N PHE A 152 -33.14 -12.19 9.73
CA PHE A 152 -32.57 -13.20 8.87
C PHE A 152 -32.95 -14.56 9.44
N GLU A 153 -34.02 -15.16 8.93
CA GLU A 153 -34.30 -16.58 9.18
C GLU A 153 -33.35 -17.42 8.32
N PRO A 154 -32.52 -18.30 8.91
CA PRO A 154 -31.71 -19.22 8.12
C PRO A 154 -32.64 -20.25 7.46
N THR A 155 -32.73 -20.23 6.14
CA THR A 155 -33.41 -21.27 5.37
C THR A 155 -32.66 -22.59 5.54
N ASP A 156 -33.30 -23.56 6.20
CA ASP A 156 -32.85 -24.95 6.30
C ASP A 156 -32.83 -25.61 4.91
N PRO A 157 -31.67 -26.10 4.42
CA PRO A 157 -31.55 -26.67 3.08
C PRO A 157 -32.10 -28.11 2.92
N LEU A 158 -32.85 -28.65 3.90
CA LEU A 158 -33.29 -30.06 3.87
C LEU A 158 -34.77 -30.32 3.53
N LEU A 159 -35.49 -29.36 2.93
CA LEU A 159 -36.90 -29.55 2.54
C LEU A 159 -37.19 -29.41 1.03
N GLU A 160 -36.26 -29.80 0.15
CA GLU A 160 -36.59 -30.10 -1.25
C GLU A 160 -36.36 -31.58 -1.55
N GLY A 161 -37.37 -32.40 -1.25
CA GLY A 161 -37.22 -33.83 -1.45
C GLY A 161 -38.46 -34.68 -1.26
N GLN A 162 -39.67 -34.24 -1.66
CA GLN A 162 -40.80 -35.17 -1.85
C GLN A 162 -41.74 -34.77 -3.01
N SER A 163 -41.44 -35.33 -4.20
CA SER A 163 -42.32 -36.23 -4.97
C SER A 163 -43.77 -35.82 -5.36
N LEU A 164 -43.97 -35.82 -6.69
CA LEU A 164 -45.06 -36.43 -7.49
C LEU A 164 -46.31 -35.61 -7.93
N SER A 165 -46.36 -35.39 -9.25
CA SER A 165 -47.44 -35.81 -10.18
C SER A 165 -48.85 -35.20 -10.03
N ARG A 166 -49.28 -34.43 -11.05
CA ARG A 166 -50.47 -34.75 -11.89
C ARG A 166 -50.74 -33.76 -13.03
N ARG A 167 -50.73 -34.33 -14.24
CA ARG A 167 -51.54 -34.12 -15.48
C ARG A 167 -52.20 -32.78 -15.80
N LEU A 168 -51.93 -32.35 -17.03
CA LEU A 168 -52.71 -31.51 -17.95
C LEU A 168 -54.20 -31.91 -18.03
N PRO A 169 -55.05 -30.98 -18.49
CA PRO A 169 -55.42 -30.95 -19.90
C PRO A 169 -54.89 -29.74 -20.68
#